data_AF-A0A2S2PUZ5-F1
#
_entry.id   AF-A0A2S2PUZ5-F1
#
_cell.length_a   1.000
_cell.length_b   1.000
_cell.length_c   1.000
_cell.angle_alpha   90.00
_cell.angle_beta   90.00
_cell.angle_gamma   90.00
#
_symmetry.space_group_name_H-M   'P 1'
#
loop_
_entity.id
_entity.type
_entity.pdbx_description
1 polymer ?
#
loop_
_entity_poly.entity_id
_entity_poly.type
_entity_poly.pdbx_seq_one_letter_code
_entity_poly.pdbx_strand_id
1 'polypeptide(L)'
;SKQQTLMWSEDKYLELALDMNKHHLSLLFDEHAEELLFPSIYLGKPRKSTIYGITPYIMSTSKIRRSDHRGVKPEHFLCMAMKVMRMQLTESMFCTFQNNDNLKKLTRENVEDKQFIDSMIECNLAFLKSIPNSVRYWMAKKKDVFAMIRQLRSSTIFLTLSAITL
;
A
#
# COMPACT_ATOMS: atom_id res chain seq x y z
N SER A 1 -22.30 -34.43 4.69
CA SER A 1 -21.24 -33.78 3.89
C SER A 1 -20.62 -32.69 4.75
N LYS A 2 -19.41 -32.91 5.28
CA LYS A 2 -18.74 -31.97 6.21
C LYS A 2 -18.10 -30.85 5.41
N GLN A 3 -18.55 -29.61 5.61
CA GLN A 3 -17.83 -28.42 5.15
C GLN A 3 -16.50 -28.37 5.90
N GLN A 4 -15.40 -28.69 5.21
CA GLN A 4 -14.06 -28.42 5.70
C GLN A 4 -13.78 -26.95 5.45
N THR A 5 -14.04 -26.12 6.46
CA THR A 5 -13.49 -24.77 6.53
C THR A 5 -11.97 -24.93 6.57
N LEU A 6 -11.30 -24.53 5.50
CA LEU A 6 -9.85 -24.56 5.36
C LEU A 6 -9.25 -23.48 6.28
N MET A 7 -9.30 -23.73 7.58
CA MET A 7 -8.51 -23.02 8.58
C MET A 7 -7.08 -23.51 8.38
N TRP A 8 -6.28 -22.69 7.69
CA TRP A 8 -4.84 -22.88 7.62
C TRP A 8 -4.33 -23.01 9.06
N SER A 9 -3.75 -24.16 9.42
CA SER A 9 -3.16 -24.34 10.74
C SER A 9 -1.83 -23.58 10.77
N GLU A 10 -1.90 -22.28 11.03
CA GLU A 10 -0.74 -21.38 11.14
C GLU A 10 0.31 -21.97 12.12
N ASP A 11 -0.16 -22.65 13.16
CA ASP A 11 0.67 -23.28 14.21
C ASP A 11 1.66 -24.33 13.67
N LYS A 12 1.25 -25.18 12.71
CA LYS A 12 2.14 -26.22 12.14
C LYS A 12 3.27 -25.65 11.29
N TYR A 13 3.02 -24.52 10.61
CA TYR A 13 4.04 -23.88 9.78
C TYR A 13 5.00 -23.03 10.62
N LEU A 14 4.53 -22.49 11.75
CA LEU A 14 5.36 -21.79 12.72
C LEU A 14 6.37 -22.72 13.41
N GLU A 15 5.96 -23.95 13.74
CA GLU A 15 6.85 -24.97 14.33
C GLU A 15 7.99 -25.39 13.39
N LEU A 16 7.68 -25.60 12.10
CA LEU A 16 8.70 -25.95 11.09
C LEU A 16 9.76 -24.86 10.88
N ALA A 17 9.41 -23.59 11.10
CA ALA A 17 10.30 -22.45 10.86
C ALA A 17 11.32 -22.22 11.99
N LEU A 18 10.96 -22.55 13.23
CA LEU A 18 11.85 -22.43 14.39
C LEU A 18 13.01 -23.43 14.33
N ASP A 19 12.75 -24.65 13.86
CA ASP A 19 13.74 -25.73 13.76
C ASP A 19 14.84 -25.45 12.72
N MET A 20 14.54 -24.63 11.70
CA MET A 20 15.50 -24.27 10.66
C MET A 20 16.40 -23.06 10.97
N ASN A 21 16.29 -22.46 12.17
CA ASN A 21 17.10 -21.30 12.61
C ASN A 21 17.16 -20.14 11.58
N LYS A 22 16.14 -20.05 10.73
CA LYS A 22 15.99 -19.02 9.70
C LYS A 22 14.74 -18.25 10.04
N HIS A 23 14.88 -16.98 10.41
CA HIS A 23 13.73 -16.09 10.55
C HIS A 23 12.98 -16.10 9.22
N HIS A 24 11.73 -16.60 9.24
CA HIS A 24 10.92 -16.63 8.04
C HIS A 24 10.73 -15.18 7.56
N LEU A 25 11.21 -14.87 6.37
CA LEU A 25 10.89 -13.58 5.75
C LEU A 25 9.37 -13.54 5.62
N SER A 26 8.75 -12.48 6.13
CA SER A 26 7.33 -12.23 5.91
C SER A 26 7.10 -12.22 4.40
N LEU A 27 5.99 -12.81 3.94
CA LEU A 27 5.60 -12.85 2.53
C LEU A 27 5.65 -11.47 1.84
N LEU A 28 5.53 -10.40 2.63
CA LEU A 28 5.67 -9.02 2.18
C LEU A 28 7.10 -8.65 1.76
N PHE A 29 8.10 -9.05 2.55
CA PHE A 29 9.50 -8.70 2.35
C PHE A 29 10.25 -9.71 1.49
N ASP A 30 9.67 -10.89 1.26
CA ASP A 30 10.21 -11.85 0.32
C ASP A 30 10.13 -11.30 -1.12
N GLU A 31 11.29 -11.23 -1.76
CA GLU A 31 11.49 -10.78 -3.13
C GLU A 31 10.86 -11.75 -4.13
N HIS A 32 10.96 -13.06 -3.87
CA HIS A 32 10.55 -14.12 -4.79
C HIS A 32 9.18 -14.72 -4.48
N ALA A 33 8.56 -14.33 -3.37
CA ALA A 33 7.23 -14.81 -2.96
C ALA A 33 6.19 -14.72 -4.10
N GLU A 34 6.20 -13.65 -4.88
CA GLU A 34 5.25 -13.48 -5.98
C GLU A 34 5.48 -14.49 -7.12
N GLU A 35 6.74 -14.80 -7.45
CA GLU A 35 7.08 -15.76 -8.50
C GLU A 35 6.73 -17.20 -8.09
N LEU A 36 6.92 -17.51 -6.80
CA LEU A 36 6.59 -18.79 -6.21
C LEU A 36 5.07 -19.03 -6.10
N LEU A 37 4.30 -17.98 -5.77
CA LEU A 37 2.85 -18.05 -5.66
C LEU A 37 2.15 -18.20 -7.02
N PHE A 38 2.75 -17.69 -8.10
CA PHE A 38 2.16 -17.75 -9.43
C PHE A 38 3.09 -18.40 -10.48
N PRO A 39 3.36 -19.72 -10.37
CA PRO A 39 4.21 -20.43 -11.34
C PRO A 39 3.65 -20.34 -12.77
N SER A 40 2.32 -20.30 -12.91
CA SER A 40 1.67 -20.16 -14.23
C SER A 40 1.97 -18.83 -14.95
N ILE A 41 2.39 -17.81 -14.22
CA ILE A 41 2.69 -16.47 -14.76
C ILE A 41 4.19 -16.31 -14.97
N TYR A 42 5.00 -16.80 -14.02
CA TYR A 42 6.46 -16.60 -14.02
C TYR A 42 7.26 -17.81 -14.51
N LEU A 43 6.58 -18.94 -14.77
CA LEU A 43 7.19 -20.21 -15.17
C LEU A 43 8.29 -20.67 -14.18
N GLY A 44 8.13 -20.33 -12.89
CA GLY A 44 9.09 -20.62 -11.84
C GLY A 44 10.43 -19.89 -11.98
N LYS A 45 10.53 -18.86 -12.84
CA LYS A 45 11.76 -18.08 -13.02
C LYS A 45 11.69 -16.78 -12.20
N PRO A 46 12.69 -16.51 -11.34
CA PRO A 46 12.77 -15.24 -10.66
C PRO A 46 12.98 -14.12 -11.67
N ARG A 47 12.44 -12.95 -11.35
CA ARG A 47 12.53 -11.79 -12.24
C ARG A 47 13.92 -11.20 -12.19
N LYS A 48 14.38 -10.69 -13.33
CA LYS A 48 15.60 -9.87 -13.40
C LYS A 48 15.18 -8.41 -13.30
N SER A 49 15.34 -7.78 -12.14
CA SER A 49 15.22 -6.33 -12.02
C SER A 49 16.52 -5.67 -12.50
N THR A 50 16.52 -5.15 -13.72
CA THR A 50 17.66 -4.37 -14.25
C THR A 50 17.77 -2.99 -13.59
N ILE A 51 16.71 -2.53 -12.93
CA ILE A 51 16.61 -1.17 -12.38
C ILE A 51 16.61 -1.25 -10.85
N TYR A 52 17.49 -0.48 -10.22
CA TYR A 52 17.57 -0.34 -8.77
C TYR A 52 16.43 0.55 -8.24
N GLY A 53 15.88 0.23 -7.07
CA GLY A 53 14.85 1.06 -6.41
C GLY A 53 13.41 0.87 -6.92
N ILE A 54 13.09 -0.27 -7.55
CA ILE A 54 11.70 -0.54 -7.97
C ILE A 54 10.83 -0.81 -6.74
N THR A 55 9.95 0.12 -6.41
CA THR A 55 8.90 -0.10 -5.41
C THR A 55 7.85 -1.08 -5.95
N PRO A 56 7.24 -1.93 -5.10
CA PRO A 56 6.18 -2.84 -5.53
C PRO A 56 4.97 -2.16 -6.17
N TYR A 57 4.73 -0.87 -5.86
CA TYR A 57 3.77 -0.02 -6.56
C TYR A 57 4.14 0.24 -8.04
N ILE A 58 5.41 0.55 -8.31
CA ILE A 58 5.91 0.73 -9.68
C ILE A 58 5.81 -0.60 -10.43
N MET A 59 6.16 -1.70 -9.76
CA MET A 59 6.04 -3.04 -10.32
C MET A 59 4.58 -3.39 -10.68
N SER A 60 3.63 -3.14 -9.78
CA SER A 60 2.21 -3.44 -10.01
C SER A 60 1.62 -2.57 -11.12
N THR A 61 1.90 -1.26 -11.12
CA THR A 61 1.44 -0.34 -12.17
C THR A 61 2.01 -0.68 -13.53
N SER A 62 3.29 -1.10 -13.59
CA SER A 62 3.91 -1.53 -14.85
C SER A 62 3.21 -2.76 -15.44
N LYS A 63 2.79 -3.72 -14.62
CA LYS A 63 2.06 -4.92 -15.08
C LYS A 63 0.67 -4.59 -15.59
N ILE A 64 -0.04 -3.68 -14.92
CA ILE A 64 -1.39 -3.24 -15.33
C ILE A 64 -1.33 -2.55 -16.70
N ARG A 65 -0.25 -1.81 -16.97
CA ARG A 65 -0.07 -1.05 -18.21
C ARG A 65 0.48 -1.86 -19.38
N ARG A 66 0.90 -3.11 -19.16
CA ARG A 66 1.41 -3.95 -20.26
C ARG A 66 0.26 -4.33 -21.19
N SER A 67 0.52 -4.27 -22.49
CA SER A 67 -0.42 -4.72 -23.52
C SER A 67 -0.68 -6.23 -23.47
N ASP A 68 0.26 -7.02 -22.93
CA ASP A 68 0.08 -8.45 -22.72
C ASP A 68 -0.55 -8.74 -21.35
N HIS A 69 -1.81 -9.19 -21.38
CA HIS A 69 -2.59 -9.56 -20.20
C HIS A 69 -2.43 -11.03 -19.79
N ARG A 70 -1.67 -11.86 -20.52
CA ARG A 70 -1.50 -13.29 -20.20
C ARG A 70 -0.89 -13.52 -18.81
N GLY A 71 -0.18 -12.52 -18.29
CA GLY A 71 0.40 -12.52 -16.95
C GLY A 71 -0.41 -11.79 -15.88
N VAL A 72 -1.67 -11.38 -16.14
CA VAL A 72 -2.51 -10.63 -15.19
C VAL A 72 -3.81 -11.38 -14.94
N LYS A 73 -3.76 -12.36 -14.03
CA LYS A 73 -4.97 -13.01 -13.49
C LYS A 73 -5.60 -12.14 -12.39
N PRO A 74 -6.93 -12.16 -12.19
CA PRO A 74 -7.57 -11.41 -11.10
C PRO A 74 -6.98 -11.72 -9.72
N GLU A 75 -6.67 -12.99 -9.44
CA GLU A 75 -6.04 -13.43 -8.18
C GLU A 75 -4.66 -12.81 -7.98
N HIS A 76 -3.86 -12.82 -9.05
CA HIS A 76 -2.52 -12.23 -9.06
C HIS A 76 -2.58 -10.71 -8.84
N PHE A 77 -3.54 -10.05 -9.48
CA PHE A 77 -3.80 -8.63 -9.27
C PHE A 77 -4.17 -8.30 -7.83
N LEU A 78 -5.09 -9.07 -7.23
CA LEU A 78 -5.48 -8.88 -5.84
C LEU A 78 -4.30 -9.09 -4.89
N CYS A 79 -3.46 -10.10 -5.14
CA CYS A 79 -2.25 -10.33 -4.37
C CYS A 79 -1.29 -9.13 -4.44
N MET A 80 -1.05 -8.57 -5.62
CA MET A 80 -0.22 -7.37 -5.80
C MET A 80 -0.80 -6.14 -5.09
N ALA A 81 -2.11 -5.90 -5.25
CA ALA A 81 -2.79 -4.81 -4.59
C ALA A 81 -2.65 -4.93 -3.06
N MET A 82 -2.81 -6.14 -2.53
CA MET A 82 -2.65 -6.43 -1.11
C MET A 82 -1.20 -6.21 -0.63
N LYS A 83 -0.20 -6.60 -1.43
CA LYS A 83 1.22 -6.35 -1.15
C LYS A 83 1.52 -4.86 -1.05
N VAL A 84 1.05 -4.06 -2.01
CA VAL A 84 1.22 -2.60 -2.02
C VAL A 84 0.55 -1.96 -0.80
N MET A 85 -0.69 -2.34 -0.49
CA MET A 85 -1.41 -1.80 0.68
C MET A 85 -0.68 -2.13 1.99
N ARG A 86 -0.24 -3.37 2.17
CA ARG A 86 0.47 -3.80 3.38
C ARG A 86 1.83 -3.13 3.53
N MET A 87 2.54 -2.88 2.43
CA MET A 87 3.79 -2.10 2.46
C MET A 87 3.55 -0.67 2.91
N GLN A 88 2.57 0.03 2.31
CA GLN A 88 2.21 1.39 2.72
C GLN A 88 1.77 1.46 4.19
N LEU A 89 1.04 0.45 4.66
CA LEU A 89 0.66 0.34 6.07
C LEU A 89 1.88 0.17 6.97
N THR A 90 2.82 -0.69 6.60
CA THR A 90 4.03 -0.93 7.39
C THR A 90 4.92 0.32 7.42
N GLU A 91 5.11 0.98 6.28
CA GLU A 91 5.85 2.24 6.19
C GLU A 91 5.20 3.34 7.03
N SER A 92 3.89 3.52 6.91
CA SER A 92 3.17 4.53 7.69
C SER A 92 3.20 4.23 9.18
N MET A 93 3.03 2.97 9.60
CA MET A 93 3.19 2.56 10.99
C MET A 93 4.61 2.86 11.48
N PHE A 94 5.63 2.48 10.73
CA PHE A 94 7.02 2.75 11.09
C PHE A 94 7.29 4.25 11.28
N CYS A 95 6.82 5.10 10.36
CA CYS A 95 6.93 6.55 10.52
C CYS A 95 6.16 7.07 11.75
N THR A 96 4.99 6.52 12.07
CA THR A 96 4.23 6.93 13.27
C THR A 96 4.93 6.51 14.57
N PHE A 97 5.44 5.28 14.64
CA PHE A 97 6.00 4.72 15.87
C PHE A 97 7.45 5.17 16.11
N GLN A 98 8.26 5.34 15.07
CA GLN A 98 9.63 5.84 15.20
C GLN A 98 9.66 7.33 15.58
N ASN A 99 8.68 8.12 15.11
CA ASN A 99 8.55 9.53 15.53
C ASN A 99 8.16 9.71 17.01
N ASN A 100 7.78 8.65 17.73
CA ASN A 100 7.56 8.73 19.17
C ASN A 100 8.87 8.90 19.98
N ASP A 101 10.06 8.80 19.39
CA ASP A 101 11.26 9.26 20.09
C ASP A 101 11.25 10.79 20.34
N ASN A 102 10.54 11.56 19.51
CA ASN A 102 10.27 12.97 19.79
C ASN A 102 9.34 13.17 21.00
N LEU A 103 8.55 12.16 21.37
CA LEU A 103 7.75 12.16 22.61
C LEU A 103 8.64 12.25 23.86
N LYS A 104 9.86 11.71 23.78
CA LYS A 104 10.83 11.75 24.90
C LYS A 104 11.38 13.16 25.14
N LYS A 105 11.25 14.09 24.18
CA LYS A 105 11.67 15.50 24.27
C LYS A 105 10.49 16.47 24.40
N LEU A 106 9.33 15.97 24.80
CA LEU A 106 8.10 16.76 24.93
C LEU A 106 8.22 17.73 26.11
N THR A 107 8.35 19.02 25.83
CA THR A 107 8.29 20.10 26.83
C THR A 107 6.84 20.44 27.16
N ARG A 108 6.56 20.90 28.38
CA ARG A 108 5.21 21.31 28.84
C ARG A 108 4.56 22.36 27.93
N GLU A 109 5.34 23.32 27.43
CA GLU A 109 4.87 24.36 26.50
C GLU A 109 4.26 23.76 25.22
N ASN A 110 4.85 22.69 24.69
CA ASN A 110 4.34 22.02 23.48
C ASN A 110 3.01 21.29 23.72
N VAL A 111 2.70 20.92 24.97
CA VAL A 111 1.43 20.26 25.32
C VAL A 111 0.30 21.27 25.45
N GLU A 112 0.63 22.50 25.83
CA GLU A 112 -0.33 23.60 25.93
C GLU A 112 -0.71 24.14 24.53
N ASP A 113 0.16 23.94 23.54
CA ASP A 113 -0.12 24.24 22.13
C ASP A 113 -1.09 23.23 21.48
N LYS A 114 -2.35 23.65 21.36
CA LYS A 114 -3.42 22.86 20.74
C LYS A 114 -3.10 22.43 19.30
N GLN A 115 -2.43 23.29 18.52
CA GLN A 115 -2.04 22.96 17.13
C GLN A 115 -0.98 21.86 17.07
N PHE A 116 -0.06 21.83 18.05
CA PHE A 116 0.95 20.80 18.15
C PHE A 116 0.31 19.45 18.48
N ILE A 117 -0.58 19.41 19.49
CA ILE A 117 -1.33 18.20 19.86
C ILE A 117 -2.18 17.67 18.69
N ASP A 118 -2.90 18.55 17.98
CA ASP A 118 -3.68 18.13 16.81
C ASP A 118 -2.76 17.53 15.73
N SER A 119 -1.64 18.18 15.40
CA SER A 119 -0.67 17.66 14.42
C SER A 119 -0.04 16.33 14.84
N MET A 120 0.15 16.12 16.13
CA MET A 120 0.71 14.90 16.70
C MET A 120 -0.29 13.75 16.65
N ILE A 121 -1.56 14.02 16.97
CA ILE A 121 -2.66 13.06 16.79
C ILE A 121 -2.83 12.71 15.31
N GLU A 122 -2.72 13.71 14.42
CA GLU A 122 -2.77 13.48 12.97
C GLU A 122 -1.60 12.64 12.48
N CYS A 123 -0.39 12.87 12.98
CA CYS A 123 0.80 12.07 12.66
C CYS A 123 0.67 10.64 13.20
N ASN A 124 0.27 10.45 14.46
CA ASN A 124 0.14 9.13 15.08
C ASN A 124 -1.00 8.29 14.50
N LEU A 125 -2.04 8.95 13.98
CA LEU A 125 -3.15 8.28 13.28
C LEU A 125 -2.99 8.31 11.76
N ALA A 126 -1.84 8.78 11.24
CA ALA A 126 -1.61 8.91 9.81
C ALA A 126 -1.68 7.56 9.08
N PHE A 127 -1.34 6.45 9.74
CA PHE A 127 -1.44 5.10 9.17
C PHE A 127 -2.89 4.71 8.81
N LEU A 128 -3.90 5.34 9.42
CA LEU A 128 -5.30 5.08 9.07
C LEU A 128 -5.59 5.46 7.61
N LYS A 129 -4.87 6.42 7.03
CA LYS A 129 -5.05 6.81 5.61
C LYS A 129 -4.73 5.68 4.64
N SER A 130 -3.89 4.72 5.04
CA SER A 130 -3.52 3.54 4.24
C SER A 130 -4.45 2.35 4.46
N ILE A 131 -5.33 2.37 5.46
CA ILE A 131 -6.33 1.31 5.69
C ILE A 131 -7.56 1.62 4.82
N PRO A 132 -7.95 0.72 3.89
CA PRO A 132 -9.17 0.89 3.12
C PRO A 132 -10.40 1.04 4.03
N ASN A 133 -11.34 1.87 3.63
CA ASN A 133 -12.58 2.16 4.37
C ASN A 133 -12.42 2.83 5.74
N SER A 134 -11.22 3.23 6.15
CA SER A 134 -11.08 4.05 7.34
C SER A 134 -11.68 5.45 7.13
N VAL A 135 -12.06 6.12 8.22
CA VAL A 135 -12.57 7.50 8.16
C VAL A 135 -11.58 8.44 7.49
N ARG A 136 -10.28 8.31 7.82
CA ARG A 136 -9.20 9.12 7.25
C ARG A 136 -8.97 8.81 5.77
N TYR A 137 -9.09 7.54 5.36
CA TYR A 137 -9.05 7.14 3.95
C TYR A 137 -10.15 7.84 3.14
N TRP A 138 -11.39 7.82 3.63
CA TRP A 138 -12.51 8.50 2.97
C TRP A 138 -12.35 10.02 2.93
N MET A 139 -11.84 10.64 3.99
CA MET A 139 -11.55 12.08 4.00
C MET A 139 -10.50 12.47 2.95
N ALA A 140 -9.45 11.67 2.79
CA ALA A 140 -8.43 11.87 1.76
C ALA A 140 -9.03 11.70 0.35
N LYS A 141 -9.78 10.62 0.11
CA LYS A 141 -10.41 10.37 -1.19
C LYS A 141 -11.45 11.42 -1.56
N LYS A 142 -12.21 11.92 -0.59
CA LYS A 142 -13.10 13.06 -0.79
C LYS A 142 -12.30 14.24 -1.35
N LYS A 143 -11.21 14.65 -0.70
CA LYS A 143 -10.36 15.77 -1.16
C LYS A 143 -9.83 15.55 -2.59
N ASP A 144 -9.35 14.35 -2.90
CA ASP A 144 -8.86 14.00 -4.25
C ASP A 144 -9.96 14.16 -5.32
N VAL A 145 -11.16 13.65 -5.04
CA VAL A 145 -12.31 13.76 -5.95
C VAL A 145 -12.70 15.22 -6.17
N PHE A 146 -12.74 16.03 -5.10
CA PHE A 146 -13.00 17.47 -5.22
C PHE A 146 -11.90 18.20 -6.03
N ALA A 147 -10.64 17.82 -5.88
CA ALA A 147 -9.55 18.36 -6.67
C ALA A 147 -9.68 17.99 -8.16
N MET A 148 -10.03 16.73 -8.47
CA MET A 148 -10.29 16.28 -9.84
C MET A 148 -11.47 17.03 -10.48
N ILE A 149 -12.58 17.20 -9.75
CA ILE A 149 -13.75 17.96 -10.21
C ILE A 149 -13.36 19.41 -10.51
N ARG A 150 -12.53 20.03 -9.66
CA ARG A 150 -12.04 21.40 -9.85
C ARG A 150 -11.15 21.52 -11.09
N GLN A 151 -10.27 20.55 -11.33
CA GLN A 151 -9.41 20.50 -12.52
C GLN A 151 -10.23 20.32 -13.81
N LEU A 152 -11.21 19.42 -13.82
CA LEU A 152 -12.11 19.24 -14.96
C LEU A 152 -12.81 20.56 -15.31
N ARG A 153 -13.38 21.25 -14.31
CA ARG A 153 -14.14 22.48 -14.53
C ARG A 153 -13.31 23.62 -15.12
N SER A 154 -12.02 23.71 -14.80
CA SER A 154 -11.16 24.77 -15.35
C SER A 154 -10.74 24.48 -16.79
N SER A 155 -10.50 23.23 -17.16
CA SER A 155 -10.09 22.89 -18.54
C SER A 155 -11.26 22.97 -19.53
N THR A 156 -12.49 22.67 -19.11
CA THR A 156 -13.67 22.71 -19.99
C THR A 156 -14.02 24.14 -20.41
N ILE A 157 -13.87 25.14 -19.54
CA ILE A 157 -14.22 26.54 -19.87
C ILE A 157 -13.25 27.11 -20.92
N PHE A 158 -11.95 26.76 -20.86
CA PHE A 158 -10.98 27.14 -21.89
C PHE A 158 -11.26 26.46 -23.25
N LEU A 159 -11.70 25.19 -23.24
CA LEU A 159 -12.01 24.45 -24.47
C LEU A 159 -13.27 24.97 -25.17
N THR A 160 -14.28 25.39 -24.41
CA THR A 160 -15.50 25.99 -24.98
C THR A 160 -15.29 27.41 -25.49
N LEU A 161 -14.39 28.19 -24.86
CA LEU A 161 -14.09 29.54 -25.32
C LEU A 161 -13.27 29.55 -26.62
N SER A 162 -12.34 28.60 -26.82
CA SER A 162 -11.54 28.54 -28.06
C SER A 162 -12.32 27.98 -29.26
N ALA A 163 -13.39 27.23 -29.03
CA ALA A 163 -14.23 26.66 -30.09
C ALA A 163 -15.39 27.57 -30.52
N ILE A 164 -15.68 28.62 -29.74
CA ILE A 164 -16.71 29.61 -30.05
C ILE A 164 -16.16 30.79 -30.88
N THR A 165 -14.83 30.96 -30.93
CA THR A 165 -14.14 32.02 -31.68
C THR A 165 -13.50 31.55 -33.00
N LEU A 166 -13.98 30.44 -33.58
CA LEU A 166 -13.66 30.00 -34.95
C LEU A 166 -14.91 29.93 -35.81
#